data_AF-A0A0M4PFQ2-F1
#
_entry.id   AF-A0A0M4PFQ2-F1
#
_cell.length_a   1.000
_cell.length_b   1.000
_cell.length_c   1.000
_cell.angle_alpha   90.00
_cell.angle_beta   90.00
_cell.angle_gamma   90.00
#
_symmetry.space_group_name_H-M   'P 1'
#
loop_
_entity.id
_entity.type
_entity.pdbx_description
1 polymer ?
#
loop_
_entity_poly.entity_id
_entity_poly.type
_entity_poly.pdbx_seq_one_letter_code
_entity_poly.pdbx_strand_id
1 'polypeptide(L)'
;LRVRVPTTGIIEYPFDLQSVIFRMVDVGGQRSERRKWIHCFENVTSIMFLVALSEYDQVLVESDNENRMEESKALFRTIITYPWFQN
;
A
#
# COMPACT_ATOMS: atom_id res chain seq x y z
N LEU A 1 11.67 13.12 11.58
CA LEU A 1 10.90 12.47 10.49
C LEU A 1 11.57 12.67 9.12
N ARG A 2 12.85 12.27 8.94
CA ARG A 2 13.57 12.44 7.67
C ARG A 2 14.36 11.19 7.24
N VAL A 3 14.10 10.04 7.87
CA VAL A 3 14.67 8.77 7.41
C VAL A 3 13.56 8.03 6.68
N ARG A 4 13.73 7.87 5.38
CA ARG A 4 12.89 6.97 4.57
C ARG A 4 13.42 5.56 4.79
N VAL A 5 12.88 4.86 5.78
CA VAL A 5 13.12 3.44 5.96
C VAL A 5 12.01 2.69 5.23
N PRO A 6 12.33 1.83 4.25
CA PRO A 6 11.30 1.01 3.62
C PRO A 6 10.67 0.06 4.65
N THR A 7 9.34 0.05 4.74
CA THR A 7 8.63 -0.98 5.51
C THR A 7 8.85 -2.34 4.85
N THR A 8 9.34 -3.29 5.63
CA THR A 8 9.46 -4.70 5.24
C THR A 8 8.48 -5.53 6.07
N GLY A 9 7.68 -6.36 5.43
CA GLY A 9 6.65 -7.16 6.09
C GLY A 9 5.36 -6.40 6.36
N ILE A 10 4.65 -6.86 7.40
CA ILE A 10 3.35 -6.38 7.84
C ILE A 10 3.52 -5.88 9.27
N ILE A 11 3.14 -4.64 9.55
CA ILE A 11 3.23 -4.05 10.89
C ILE A 11 1.84 -3.57 11.30
N GLU A 12 1.40 -3.94 12.49
CA GLU A 12 0.10 -3.54 13.03
C GLU A 12 0.25 -2.49 14.14
N TYR A 13 -0.57 -1.46 14.07
CA TYR A 13 -0.63 -0.36 15.04
C TYR A 13 -2.05 -0.25 15.59
N PRO A 14 -2.33 -0.83 16.77
CA PRO A 14 -3.59 -0.61 17.47
C PRO A 14 -3.59 0.78 18.13
N PHE A 15 -4.68 1.54 17.97
CA PHE A 15 -4.87 2.80 18.69
C PHE A 15 -6.35 3.05 18.99
N ASP A 16 -6.63 3.74 20.10
CA ASP A 16 -7.97 4.19 20.44
C ASP A 16 -8.23 5.56 19.81
N LEU A 17 -9.41 5.70 19.19
CA LEU A 17 -9.93 6.97 18.73
C LEU A 17 -11.39 7.08 19.15
N GLN A 18 -11.66 7.94 20.14
CA GLN A 18 -13.02 8.22 20.62
C GLN A 18 -13.77 6.94 21.06
N SER A 19 -13.10 6.06 21.82
CA SER A 19 -13.64 4.76 22.29
C SER A 19 -13.86 3.72 21.18
N VAL A 20 -13.31 3.96 19.98
CA VAL A 20 -13.24 2.98 18.89
C VAL A 20 -11.79 2.53 18.75
N ILE A 21 -11.56 1.22 18.82
CA ILE A 21 -10.23 0.63 18.62
C ILE A 21 -9.98 0.47 17.13
N PHE A 22 -9.06 1.26 16.60
CA PHE A 22 -8.56 1.12 15.24
C PHE A 22 -7.32 0.23 15.22
N ARG A 23 -7.20 -0.55 14.16
CA ARG A 23 -6.02 -1.36 13.87
C ARG A 23 -5.51 -0.98 12.49
N MET A 24 -4.48 -0.13 12.45
CA MET A 24 -3.84 0.25 11.20
C MET A 24 -2.78 -0.78 10.85
N VAL A 25 -2.86 -1.33 9.64
CA VAL A 25 -1.91 -2.31 9.12
C VAL A 25 -1.06 -1.61 8.05
N ASP A 26 0.23 -1.43 8.32
CA ASP A 26 1.20 -0.92 7.35
C ASP A 26 1.85 -2.10 6.61
N VAL A 27 1.82 -2.03 5.29
CA VAL A 27 2.33 -3.08 4.40
C VAL A 27 3.38 -2.51 3.47
N GLY A 28 4.47 -3.26 3.26
CA GLY A 28 5.49 -2.88 2.30
C GLY A 28 4.92 -2.70 0.88
N GLY A 29 5.12 -1.52 0.29
CA GLY A 29 4.64 -1.19 -1.07
C GLY A 29 5.52 -1.69 -2.22
N GLN A 30 6.74 -2.13 -1.90
CA GLN A 30 7.71 -2.65 -2.87
C GLN A 30 7.19 -3.91 -3.55
N ARG A 31 7.55 -4.11 -4.82
CA ARG A 31 7.09 -5.26 -5.62
C ARG A 31 7.36 -6.61 -4.95
N SER A 32 8.50 -6.76 -4.29
CA SER A 32 8.90 -7.95 -3.53
C SER A 32 7.96 -8.27 -2.35
N GLU A 33 7.39 -7.24 -1.74
CA GLU A 33 6.55 -7.35 -0.54
C GLU A 33 5.07 -7.59 -0.87
N ARG A 34 4.63 -7.28 -2.09
CA ARG A 34 3.21 -7.37 -2.50
C ARG A 34 2.60 -8.76 -2.38
N ARG A 35 3.41 -9.82 -2.45
CA ARG A 35 2.93 -11.21 -2.23
C ARG A 35 2.34 -11.42 -0.84
N LYS A 36 2.76 -10.62 0.15
CA LYS A 36 2.29 -10.70 1.54
C LYS A 36 0.95 -10.00 1.76
N TRP A 37 0.50 -9.17 0.82
CA TRP A 37 -0.72 -8.37 0.97
C TRP A 37 -1.98 -9.21 1.13
N ILE A 38 -2.01 -10.43 0.56
CA ILE A 38 -3.13 -11.36 0.72
C ILE A 38 -3.44 -11.66 2.20
N HIS A 39 -2.44 -11.62 3.09
CA HIS A 39 -2.63 -11.83 4.53
C HIS A 39 -3.26 -10.64 5.25
N CYS A 40 -3.31 -9.46 4.61
CA CYS A 40 -3.83 -8.23 5.19
C CYS A 40 -5.25 -7.90 4.72
N PHE A 41 -5.74 -8.59 3.69
CA PHE A 41 -7.04 -8.30 3.06
C PHE A 41 -8.22 -9.06 3.67
N GLU A 42 -8.00 -9.87 4.70
CA GLU A 42 -9.08 -10.52 5.43
C GLU A 42 -9.65 -9.58 6.51
N ASN A 43 -10.96 -9.33 6.49
CA ASN A 43 -11.69 -8.52 7.48
C ASN A 43 -11.22 -7.06 7.66
N VAL A 44 -10.68 -6.45 6.60
CA VAL A 44 -10.35 -5.01 6.56
C VAL A 44 -11.60 -4.19 6.31
N THR A 45 -11.83 -3.16 7.14
CA THR A 45 -12.95 -2.22 6.97
C THR A 45 -12.73 -1.23 5.83
N SER A 46 -11.49 -0.78 5.62
CA SER A 46 -11.16 0.22 4.60
C SER A 46 -9.68 0.14 4.22
N ILE A 47 -9.37 0.45 2.97
CA ILE A 47 -7.99 0.57 2.46
C ILE A 47 -7.65 2.03 2.25
N MET A 48 -6.47 2.43 2.73
CA MET A 48 -5.86 3.71 2.38
C MET A 48 -4.75 3.48 1.36
N PHE A 49 -4.99 3.86 0.10
CA PHE A 49 -3.99 3.78 -0.96
C PHE A 49 -3.24 5.12 -1.09
N LEU A 50 -1.92 5.10 -0.90
CA LEU A 50 -1.08 6.29 -0.94
C LEU A 50 -0.31 6.37 -2.26
N VAL A 51 -0.34 7.54 -2.90
CA VAL A 51 0.39 7.82 -4.15
C VAL A 51 1.17 9.12 -4.02
N ALA A 52 2.41 9.12 -4.48
CA ALA A 52 3.21 10.32 -4.57
C ALA A 52 2.98 11.01 -5.92
N LEU A 53 2.21 12.11 -5.92
CA LEU A 53 1.89 12.89 -7.12
C LEU A 53 3.11 13.51 -7.79
N SER A 54 4.16 13.77 -7.02
CA SER A 54 5.43 14.35 -7.48
C SER A 54 6.31 13.37 -8.26
N GLU A 55 5.91 12.11 -8.42
CA GLU A 55 6.72 11.07 -9.08
C GLU A 55 6.30 10.84 -10.55
N TYR A 56 5.61 11.81 -11.15
CA TYR A 56 5.10 11.72 -12.53
C TYR A 56 6.19 11.62 -13.59
N ASP A 57 7.40 12.11 -13.31
CA ASP A 57 8.58 12.11 -14.20
C ASP A 57 9.69 11.17 -13.72
N GLN A 58 9.41 10.35 -12.70
CA GLN A 58 10.38 9.43 -12.11
C GLN A 58 10.17 7.99 -12.61
N VAL A 59 11.25 7.22 -12.63
CA VAL A 59 11.25 5.78 -12.94
C VAL A 59 11.40 4.93 -11.67
N LEU A 60 10.92 3.70 -11.70
CA LEU A 60 11.06 2.76 -10.58
C LEU A 60 12.53 2.45 -10.33
N VAL A 61 12.90 2.26 -9.06
CA VAL A 61 14.26 1.81 -8.68
C VAL A 61 14.47 0.36 -9.15
N GLU A 62 13.41 -0.44 -9.17
CA GLU A 62 13.43 -1.83 -9.61
C GLU A 62 13.42 -2.00 -11.13
N SER A 63 13.13 -0.94 -11.91
CA SER A 63 12.97 -1.00 -13.37
C SER A 63 13.04 0.40 -14.00
N ASP A 64 14.17 0.70 -14.66
CA ASP A 64 14.45 2.03 -15.24
C ASP A 64 13.53 2.40 -16.43
N ASN A 65 12.78 1.45 -16.96
CA ASN A 65 11.87 1.67 -18.10
C ASN A 65 10.41 1.89 -17.68
N GLU A 66 10.13 1.91 -16.38
CA GLU A 66 8.78 1.98 -15.85
C GLU A 66 8.56 3.24 -15.02
N ASN A 67 7.59 4.06 -15.42
CA ASN A 67 7.23 5.28 -14.71
C ASN A 67 6.51 4.97 -13.39
N ARG A 68 6.90 5.68 -12.31
CA ARG A 68 6.36 5.44 -10.96
C ARG A 68 4.88 5.77 -10.81
N MET A 69 4.41 6.81 -11.49
CA MET A 69 2.98 7.18 -11.49
C MET A 69 2.14 6.18 -12.28
N GLU A 70 2.61 5.72 -13.44
CA GLU A 70 1.90 4.70 -14.20
C GLU A 70 1.83 3.35 -13.47
N GLU A 71 2.92 2.95 -12.80
CA GLU A 71 2.90 1.79 -11.90
C GLU A 71 1.88 1.95 -10.77
N SER A 72 1.81 3.13 -10.15
CA SER A 72 0.85 3.42 -9.08
C SER A 72 -0.60 3.33 -9.57
N LYS A 73 -0.89 3.82 -10.79
CA LYS A 73 -2.20 3.72 -11.44
C LYS A 73 -2.55 2.27 -11.77
N ALA A 74 -1.60 1.49 -12.29
CA ALA A 74 -1.78 0.08 -12.59
C ALA A 74 -2.07 -0.71 -11.31
N LEU A 75 -1.31 -0.48 -10.24
CA LEU A 75 -1.49 -1.12 -8.94
C LEU A 75 -2.85 -0.77 -8.33
N PHE A 76 -3.26 0.50 -8.37
CA PHE A 76 -4.59 0.91 -7.91
C PHE A 76 -5.70 0.16 -8.63
N ARG A 77 -5.62 0.06 -9.97
CA ARG A 77 -6.56 -0.73 -10.77
C ARG A 77 -6.59 -2.20 -10.32
N THR A 78 -5.45 -2.82 -10.06
CA THR A 78 -5.39 -4.19 -9.56
C THR A 78 -6.09 -4.34 -8.21
N ILE A 79 -5.83 -3.44 -7.26
CA ILE A 79 -6.43 -3.49 -5.92
C ILE A 79 -7.95 -3.41 -6.00
N ILE A 80 -8.50 -2.43 -6.73
CA ILE A 80 -9.95 -2.26 -6.82
C ILE A 80 -10.64 -3.40 -7.58
N THR A 81 -9.91 -4.15 -8.40
CA THR A 81 -10.46 -5.34 -9.08
C THR A 81 -10.50 -6.58 -8.21
N TYR A 82 -9.85 -6.59 -7.05
CA TYR A 82 -9.84 -7.77 -6.21
C TYR A 82 -11.23 -8.15 -5.69
N PRO A 83 -11.59 -9.46 -5.67
CA PRO A 83 -12.91 -9.91 -5.23
C PRO A 83 -13.29 -9.44 -3.82
N TRP A 84 -12.30 -9.26 -2.94
CA TRP A 84 -12.50 -8.78 -1.57
C TRP A 84 -13.12 -7.38 -1.48
N PHE A 85 -13.08 -6.58 -2.56
CA PHE A 85 -13.60 -5.20 -2.60
C PHE A 85 -14.74 -5.00 -3.61
N GLN A 86 -15.29 -6.07 -4.18
CA GLN A 86 -16.39 -5.99 -5.16
C GLN A 86 -17.80 -5.94 -4.53
N ASN A 87 -17.91 -5.95 -3.20
CA ASN A 87 -19.17 -5.87 -2.46
C ASN A 87 -19.23 -4.65 -1.55
#